data_AF-A0A9Q9VZF8-F1
#
_entry.id   AF-A0A9Q9VZF8-F1
#
_cell.length_a   1.000
_cell.length_b   1.000
_cell.length_c   1.000
_cell.angle_alpha   90.00
_cell.angle_beta   90.00
_cell.angle_gamma   90.00
#
_symmetry.space_group_name_H-M   'P 1'
#
loop_
_entity.id
_entity.type
_entity.pdbx_description
1 polymer ?
#
loop_
_entity_poly.entity_id
_entity_poly.type
_entity_poly.pdbx_seq_one_letter_code
_entity_poly.pdbx_strand_id
1 'polypeptide(L)'
;MVCRDSACESARTQHYQTGIPCVSQIAALCHDLGHGPFSHLFDGMFIPEVQPDNKWQHEQASVQMFHCMRKKNGLDKMMKDYELNLKKDIIFIEELIQGRKTSDSPVKTC
;
A
#
# COMPACT_ATOMS: atom_id res chain seq x y z
N MET A 1 -23.38 -11.62 -15.36
CA MET A 1 -22.44 -12.34 -16.24
C MET A 1 -21.06 -11.74 -15.96
N VAL A 2 -20.33 -12.31 -15.01
CA VAL A 2 -18.98 -11.84 -14.67
C VAL A 2 -18.05 -12.47 -15.70
N CYS A 3 -17.38 -11.65 -16.50
CA CYS A 3 -16.29 -12.13 -17.36
C CYS A 3 -15.20 -12.70 -16.45
N ARG A 4 -15.15 -14.03 -16.34
CA ARG A 4 -14.01 -14.74 -15.76
C ARG A 4 -12.93 -14.78 -16.83
N ASP A 5 -12.06 -13.79 -16.81
CA ASP A 5 -10.82 -13.85 -17.58
C ASP A 5 -9.92 -14.92 -16.95
N SER A 6 -9.68 -16.01 -17.69
CA SER A 6 -8.85 -17.15 -17.26
C SER A 6 -7.42 -16.74 -16.84
N ALA A 7 -6.95 -15.56 -17.26
CA ALA A 7 -5.69 -14.98 -16.82
C ALA A 7 -5.70 -14.52 -15.34
N CYS A 8 -6.84 -14.01 -14.86
CA CYS A 8 -7.02 -13.58 -13.47
C CYS A 8 -7.17 -14.77 -12.51
N GLU A 9 -7.71 -15.90 -13.00
CA GLU A 9 -7.91 -17.11 -12.20
C GLU A 9 -6.61 -17.95 -12.05
N SER A 10 -5.71 -17.88 -13.04
CA SER A 10 -4.38 -18.49 -12.99
C SER A 10 -3.45 -17.78 -11.99
N ALA A 11 -3.51 -16.45 -11.93
CA ALA A 11 -2.81 -15.65 -10.91
C ALA A 11 -3.43 -15.77 -9.50
N ARG A 12 -4.55 -16.50 -9.32
CA ARG A 12 -5.17 -16.71 -8.00
C ARG A 12 -4.81 -18.06 -7.38
N THR A 13 -4.46 -19.05 -8.21
CA THR A 13 -4.29 -20.45 -7.79
C THR A 13 -2.85 -20.84 -7.47
N GLN A 14 -1.84 -20.12 -7.95
CA GLN A 14 -0.43 -20.34 -7.55
C GLN A 14 0.00 -19.56 -6.28
N HIS A 15 -0.86 -18.69 -5.76
CA HIS A 15 -0.53 -17.77 -4.65
C HIS A 15 -0.85 -18.32 -3.24
N TYR A 16 -1.46 -19.50 -3.14
CA TYR A 16 -2.03 -20.00 -1.88
C TYR A 16 -1.05 -20.86 -1.06
N GLN A 17 0.17 -21.13 -1.54
CA GLN A 17 1.01 -22.15 -0.90
C GLN A 17 2.16 -21.64 -0.02
N THR A 18 2.54 -20.34 -0.04
CA THR A 18 3.41 -19.75 1.00
C THR A 18 3.31 -18.20 1.02
N GLY A 19 2.87 -17.62 2.16
CA GLY A 19 3.13 -16.21 2.55
C GLY A 19 2.28 -15.06 1.96
N ILE A 20 1.78 -15.15 0.73
CA ILE A 20 1.17 -14.01 0.01
C ILE A 20 -0.14 -13.46 0.63
N PRO A 21 -1.05 -14.27 1.19
CA PRO A 21 -2.27 -13.76 1.83
C PRO A 21 -1.99 -12.86 3.04
N CYS A 22 -0.91 -13.13 3.80
CA CYS A 22 -0.60 -12.37 5.01
C CYS A 22 -0.03 -10.98 4.68
N VAL A 23 0.81 -10.90 3.64
CA VAL A 23 1.46 -9.67 3.20
C VAL A 23 0.45 -8.68 2.61
N SER A 24 -0.51 -9.17 1.81
CA SER A 24 -1.59 -8.30 1.28
C SER A 24 -2.57 -7.84 2.36
N GLN A 25 -2.84 -8.66 3.39
CA GLN A 25 -3.63 -8.25 4.55
C GLN A 25 -2.94 -7.15 5.36
N ILE A 26 -1.61 -7.23 5.53
CA ILE A 26 -0.84 -6.16 6.18
C ILE A 26 -0.94 -4.88 5.36
N ALA A 27 -0.78 -4.95 4.04
CA ALA A 27 -0.93 -3.77 3.18
C ALA A 27 -2.33 -3.16 3.27
N ALA A 28 -3.38 -3.98 3.22
CA ALA A 28 -4.76 -3.52 3.37
C ALA A 28 -5.03 -2.89 4.74
N LEU A 29 -4.49 -3.45 5.82
CA LEU A 29 -4.60 -2.86 7.16
C LEU A 29 -3.86 -1.52 7.27
N CYS A 30 -2.75 -1.38 6.55
CA CYS A 30 -1.86 -0.22 6.64
C CYS A 30 -2.13 0.87 5.61
N HIS A 31 -3.03 0.68 4.64
CA HIS A 31 -3.20 1.61 3.51
C HIS A 31 -3.61 3.03 3.91
N ASP A 32 -4.35 3.16 5.00
CA ASP A 32 -4.94 4.43 5.46
C ASP A 32 -4.27 5.00 6.73
N LEU A 33 -3.11 4.46 7.15
CA LEU A 33 -2.39 4.93 8.34
C LEU A 33 -1.94 6.40 8.27
N GLY A 34 -1.82 6.94 7.06
CA GLY A 34 -1.36 8.30 6.78
C GLY A 34 -2.47 9.35 6.77
N HIS A 35 -3.73 9.01 7.01
CA HIS A 35 -4.79 10.01 7.05
C HIS A 35 -4.59 11.00 8.21
N GLY A 36 -4.67 12.29 7.87
CA GLY A 36 -4.68 13.37 8.84
C GLY A 36 -6.07 13.60 9.46
N PRO A 37 -6.19 14.58 10.37
CA PRO A 37 -7.47 14.97 10.95
C PRO A 37 -8.46 15.39 9.87
N PHE A 38 -9.68 14.86 9.89
CA PHE A 38 -10.68 15.04 8.84
C PHE A 38 -10.32 14.40 7.48
N SER A 39 -9.43 13.40 7.47
CA SER A 39 -9.11 12.54 6.32
C SER A 39 -8.74 13.33 5.06
N HIS A 40 -9.62 13.38 4.05
CA HIS A 40 -9.35 14.05 2.77
C HIS A 40 -9.39 15.59 2.83
N LEU A 41 -9.93 16.15 3.91
CA LEU A 41 -9.86 17.58 4.13
C LEU A 41 -8.41 18.01 4.43
N PHE A 42 -7.62 17.11 5.01
CA PHE A 42 -6.27 17.41 5.46
C PHE A 42 -5.27 17.49 4.31
N ASP A 43 -5.19 16.46 3.47
CA ASP A 43 -4.39 16.47 2.23
C ASP A 43 -4.96 17.42 1.17
N GLY A 44 -6.28 17.44 1.00
CA GLY A 44 -6.92 18.12 -0.13
C GLY A 44 -7.05 19.63 0.04
N MET A 45 -7.19 20.12 1.28
CA MET A 45 -7.43 21.54 1.54
C MET A 45 -6.45 22.15 2.55
N PHE A 46 -6.18 21.46 3.66
CA PHE A 46 -5.39 22.06 4.74
C PHE A 46 -3.89 22.18 4.40
N ILE A 47 -3.24 21.09 4.00
CA ILE A 47 -1.81 21.11 3.67
C ILE A 47 -1.48 22.03 2.48
N PRO A 48 -2.25 22.05 1.38
CA PRO A 48 -2.02 22.99 0.29
C PRO A 48 -2.07 24.46 0.72
N GLU A 49 -2.92 24.81 1.69
CA GLU A 49 -3.04 26.19 2.19
C GLU A 49 -1.92 26.57 3.16
N VAL A 50 -1.47 25.63 4.01
CA VAL A 50 -0.46 25.90 5.04
C VAL A 50 0.97 25.68 4.53
N GLN A 51 1.17 24.77 3.58
CA GLN A 51 2.46 24.42 2.98
C GLN A 51 2.31 24.18 1.46
N PRO A 52 2.16 25.25 0.66
CA PRO A 52 1.89 25.15 -0.77
C PRO A 52 3.02 24.46 -1.57
N ASP A 53 4.27 24.54 -1.08
CA ASP A 53 5.42 23.88 -1.72
C ASP A 53 5.49 22.37 -1.42
N ASN A 54 4.68 21.87 -0.47
CA ASN A 54 4.71 20.49 -0.05
C ASN A 54 3.57 19.69 -0.69
N LYS A 55 3.92 18.81 -1.64
CA LYS A 55 2.98 17.86 -2.24
C LYS A 55 2.78 16.66 -1.33
N TRP A 56 2.06 16.87 -0.23
CA TRP A 56 1.71 15.81 0.71
C TRP A 56 0.51 15.02 0.21
N GLN A 57 0.59 13.69 0.34
CA GLN A 57 -0.48 12.75 0.01
C GLN A 57 -0.58 11.73 1.14
N HIS A 58 -1.82 11.35 1.51
CA HIS A 58 -2.03 10.43 2.62
C HIS A 58 -1.40 9.05 2.36
N GLU A 59 -1.30 8.61 1.11
CA GLU A 59 -0.65 7.35 0.72
C GLU A 59 0.87 7.38 0.99
N GLN A 60 1.53 8.52 0.74
CA GLN A 60 2.95 8.69 1.07
C GLN A 60 3.16 8.71 2.58
N ALA A 61 2.24 9.34 3.31
CA ALA A 61 2.25 9.34 4.77
C ALA A 61 1.99 7.94 5.33
N SER A 62 1.12 7.13 4.72
CA SER A 62 0.85 5.75 5.11
C SER A 62 2.11 4.89 5.02
N VAL A 63 2.88 5.01 3.94
CA VAL A 63 4.18 4.32 3.78
C VAL A 63 5.17 4.76 4.86
N GLN A 64 5.29 6.06 5.12
CA GLN A 64 6.18 6.58 6.15
C GLN A 64 5.77 6.09 7.55
N MET A 65 4.47 6.05 7.85
CA MET A 65 3.95 5.55 9.10
C MET A 65 4.19 4.05 9.26
N PHE A 66 4.00 3.27 8.20
CA PHE A 66 4.30 1.84 8.17
C PHE A 66 5.78 1.57 8.51
N HIS A 67 6.71 2.32 7.89
CA HIS A 67 8.13 2.23 8.23
C HIS A 67 8.43 2.61 9.69
N CYS A 68 7.78 3.65 10.22
CA CYS A 68 7.93 4.08 11.60
C CYS A 68 7.47 2.98 12.57
N MET A 69 6.30 2.40 12.32
CA MET A 69 5.73 1.31 13.11
C MET A 69 6.64 0.06 13.10
N ARG A 70 7.13 -0.31 11.92
CA ARG A 70 8.06 -1.43 11.74
C ARG A 70 9.33 -1.28 12.56
N LYS A 71 9.96 -0.10 12.51
CA LYS A 71 11.19 0.20 13.26
C LYS A 71 10.97 0.27 14.76
N LYS A 72 9.89 0.93 15.22
CA LYS A 72 9.60 1.12 16.65
C LYS A 72 9.22 -0.18 17.35
N ASN A 73 8.44 -1.04 16.69
CA ASN A 73 7.92 -2.26 17.29
C ASN A 73 8.78 -3.51 16.98
N GLY A 74 9.87 -3.36 16.22
CA GLY A 74 10.74 -4.47 15.87
C GLY A 74 10.05 -5.54 15.01
N LEU A 75 9.07 -5.16 14.18
CA LEU A 75 8.28 -6.09 13.37
C LEU A 75 9.14 -6.88 12.38
N ASP A 76 10.32 -6.37 12.03
CA ASP A 76 11.30 -7.08 11.18
C ASP A 76 11.69 -8.45 11.76
N LYS A 77 11.70 -8.62 13.09
CA LYS A 77 12.01 -9.91 13.72
C LYS A 77 10.84 -10.88 13.57
N MET A 78 9.64 -10.43 13.93
CA MET A 78 8.40 -11.20 13.77
C MET A 78 8.19 -11.65 12.32
N MET A 79 8.41 -10.75 11.35
CA MET A 79 8.29 -11.08 9.93
C MET A 79 9.26 -12.18 9.49
N LYS A 80 10.49 -12.22 10.03
CA LYS A 80 11.43 -13.32 9.76
C LYS A 80 10.96 -14.64 10.39
N ASP A 81 10.37 -14.59 11.58
CA ASP A 81 9.84 -15.78 12.27
C ASP A 81 8.67 -16.40 11.49
N TYR A 82 7.91 -15.58 10.76
CA TYR A 82 6.88 -16.03 9.81
C TYR A 82 7.41 -16.37 8.41
N GLU A 83 8.74 -16.53 8.25
CA GLU A 83 9.41 -16.88 7.00
C GLU A 83 9.19 -15.88 5.84
N LEU A 84 8.85 -14.63 6.16
CA LEU A 84 8.69 -13.57 5.15
C LEU A 84 10.05 -13.09 4.63
N ASN A 85 10.11 -12.84 3.33
CA ASN A 85 11.26 -12.21 2.71
C ASN A 85 11.15 -10.69 2.87
N LEU A 86 11.73 -10.18 3.95
CA LEU A 86 11.74 -8.75 4.27
C LEU A 86 12.01 -7.84 3.07
N LYS A 87 12.99 -8.16 2.22
CA LYS A 87 13.33 -7.27 1.09
C LYS A 87 12.22 -7.22 0.05
N LYS A 88 11.60 -8.35 -0.28
CA LYS A 88 10.56 -8.41 -1.32
C LYS A 88 9.19 -8.01 -0.78
N ASP A 89 8.83 -8.52 0.39
CA ASP A 89 7.49 -8.36 0.95
C ASP A 89 7.25 -6.94 1.44
N ILE A 90 8.28 -6.26 1.98
CA ILE A 90 8.15 -4.85 2.37
C ILE A 90 7.94 -3.96 1.14
N ILE A 91 8.73 -4.16 0.08
CA ILE A 91 8.56 -3.41 -1.18
C ILE A 91 7.15 -3.66 -1.74
N PHE A 92 6.69 -4.90 -1.72
CA PHE A 92 5.34 -5.23 -2.19
C PHE A 92 4.24 -4.57 -1.34
N ILE A 93 4.37 -4.53 -0.01
CA ILE A 93 3.43 -3.81 0.88
C ILE A 93 3.40 -2.32 0.54
N GLU A 94 4.57 -1.71 0.34
CA GLU A 94 4.68 -0.27 0.02
C GLU A 94 4.04 0.05 -1.32
N GLU A 95 4.24 -0.80 -2.33
CA GLU A 95 3.59 -0.68 -3.64
C GLU A 95 2.06 -0.81 -3.55
N LEU A 96 1.56 -1.72 -2.71
CA LEU A 96 0.13 -1.89 -2.47
C LEU A 96 -0.49 -0.70 -1.73
N ILE A 97 0.19 -0.13 -0.75
CA ILE A 97 -0.27 1.06 -0.01
C ILE A 97 -0.25 2.29 -0.90
N GLN A 98 0.79 2.46 -1.71
CA GLN A 98 0.94 3.63 -2.58
C GLN A 98 0.05 3.57 -3.82
N GLY A 99 -0.40 2.37 -4.21
CA GLY A 99 -1.17 2.16 -5.43
C GLY A 99 -0.36 2.39 -6.70
N ARG A 100 -0.95 2.06 -7.86
CA ARG A 100 -0.32 2.35 -9.15
C ARG A 100 -0.36 3.86 -9.40
N LYS A 101 0.81 4.52 -9.40
CA LYS A 101 0.94 5.88 -9.94
C LYS A 101 0.65 5.82 -11.43
N THR A 102 -0.50 6.32 -11.85
CA THR A 102 -0.82 6.54 -13.27
C THR A 102 -0.03 7.75 -13.78
N SER A 103 1.30 7.64 -13.80
CA SER A 103 2.15 8.44 -14.69
C SER A 103 2.49 7.58 -15.90
N ASP A 104 1.44 7.07 -16.53
CA ASP A 104 1.45 6.63 -17.92
C ASP A 104 0.15 7.15 -18.53
N SER A 105 0.25 7.67 -19.75
CA SER A 105 -0.66 8.59 -20.43
C SER A 105 -2.11 8.05 -20.59
N PRO A 106 -3.08 8.88 -21.05
CA PRO A 106 -4.47 8.83 -20.63
C PRO A 106 -5.17 7.49 -20.95
N VAL A 107 -5.90 7.00 -19.95
CA VAL A 107 -6.94 5.99 -20.13
C VAL A 107 -7.92 6.54 -21.16
N LYS A 108 -7.82 6.04 -22.41
CA LYS A 108 -8.96 6.08 -23.33
C LYS A 108 -9.99 5.12 -22.76
N THR A 109 -10.92 5.66 -21.98
CA THR A 109 -12.18 4.99 -21.69
C THR A 109 -12.94 4.88 -23.01
N CYS A 110 -13.46 3.68 -23.29
CA CYS A 110 -14.36 3.43 -24.40
C CYS A 110 -15.59 4.35 -24.37
#